data_AF-A0A3Q1GU26-F1
#
_entry.id   AF-A0A3Q1GU26-F1
#
_cell.length_a   1.000
_cell.length_b   1.000
_cell.length_c   1.000
_cell.angle_alpha   90.00
_cell.angle_beta   90.00
_cell.angle_gamma   90.00
#
_symmetry.space_group_name_H-M   'P 1'
#
loop_
_entity.id
_entity.type
_entity.pdbx_description
1 polymer ?
#
loop_
_entity_poly.entity_id
_entity_poly.type
_entity_poly.pdbx_seq_one_letter_code
_entity_poly.pdbx_strand_id
1 'polypeptide(L)'
;MCIIRIGQISIFFFLLCFPSVSLSSWSAVTANTKGFTGTETRDGVWVSSQAQEVLTSRLTTVFLPVVYIIVFVVGLPTNALAIWVFLFRTKKKHPSSIYMANLALADLLFVIWVPMKIAYHFNGNNWTYGDGLCKVLVAFFYGNMYCSIAFIACISVQRYWAVVHPLSQQQRSNRLAVIISVAIWVVVWLITTPLYLYDQEVRARNLNILTCHDVTRPSQKKIAAGYFLTMGTLGFVLPTVVCIISYVLMLKSLRNSMSDPTIAKKRKKAVVLIITVLVMFLVCFTPSNVMLLVHYILLLGEAENNLYGFYITTLCLASLNSCFDPFVYYFISEDFREHVKNTFLCRSERTVERMRVSFSALKYSKKNNTYTSESGNTQSTEC
;
A
#
# COMPACT_ATOMS: atom_id res chain seq x y z
N MET A 1 -33.42 8.98 11.21
CA MET A 1 -33.68 7.62 11.72
C MET A 1 -33.26 6.53 10.71
N CYS A 2 -32.04 6.63 10.12
CA CYS A 2 -31.59 5.71 9.05
C CYS A 2 -30.12 5.28 9.19
N ILE A 3 -29.47 5.52 10.34
CA ILE A 3 -28.03 5.24 10.55
C ILE A 3 -27.80 4.02 11.48
N ILE A 4 -28.87 3.48 12.09
CA ILE A 4 -28.74 2.41 13.10
C ILE A 4 -28.83 0.99 12.47
N ARG A 5 -29.23 0.83 11.20
CA ARG A 5 -29.44 -0.50 10.59
C ARG A 5 -28.20 -1.18 9.97
N ILE A 6 -27.06 -0.50 9.86
CA ILE A 6 -25.86 -1.11 9.23
C ILE A 6 -25.07 -1.99 10.22
N GLY A 7 -25.15 -1.71 11.53
CA GLY A 7 -24.44 -2.48 12.56
C GLY A 7 -25.01 -3.88 12.84
N GLN A 8 -26.32 -4.09 12.63
CA GLN A 8 -26.95 -5.41 12.85
C GLN A 8 -26.76 -6.38 11.68
N ILE A 9 -26.48 -5.89 10.48
CA ILE A 9 -26.27 -6.73 9.28
C ILE A 9 -24.94 -7.49 9.39
N SER A 10 -23.90 -6.91 9.99
CA SER A 10 -22.60 -7.56 10.18
C SER A 10 -22.63 -8.73 11.16
N ILE A 11 -23.52 -8.71 12.16
CA ILE A 11 -23.69 -9.82 13.12
C ILE A 11 -24.60 -10.91 12.52
N PHE A 12 -25.63 -10.53 11.75
CA PHE A 12 -26.53 -11.48 11.09
C PHE A 12 -25.85 -12.24 9.94
N PHE A 13 -24.91 -11.62 9.22
CA PHE A 13 -24.10 -12.31 8.21
C PHE A 13 -23.10 -13.31 8.82
N PHE A 14 -22.64 -13.06 10.06
CA PHE A 14 -21.73 -13.95 10.78
C PHE A 14 -22.38 -15.30 11.12
N LEU A 15 -23.70 -15.32 11.37
CA LEU A 15 -24.46 -16.54 11.66
C LEU A 15 -24.98 -17.25 10.40
N LEU A 16 -25.12 -16.54 9.27
CA LEU A 16 -25.63 -17.13 8.02
C LEU A 16 -24.55 -17.79 7.16
N CYS A 17 -23.28 -17.40 7.27
CA CYS A 17 -22.19 -18.00 6.49
C CYS A 17 -21.52 -19.22 7.14
N PHE A 18 -21.79 -19.52 8.41
CA PHE A 18 -21.23 -20.69 9.11
C PHE A 18 -22.24 -21.35 10.07
N PRO A 19 -23.33 -21.97 9.58
CA PRO A 19 -24.06 -22.90 10.41
C PRO A 19 -23.22 -24.19 10.48
N SER A 20 -22.47 -24.36 11.57
CA SER A 20 -21.87 -25.64 11.99
C SER A 20 -21.05 -26.40 10.91
N VAL A 21 -19.74 -26.16 10.86
CA VAL A 21 -18.82 -27.19 10.34
C VAL A 21 -18.85 -28.34 11.34
N SER A 22 -19.58 -29.39 11.01
CA SER A 22 -19.65 -30.65 11.75
C SER A 22 -18.28 -31.32 11.78
N LEU A 23 -17.77 -31.53 13.00
CA LEU A 23 -16.43 -32.07 13.29
C LEU A 23 -16.30 -33.60 13.16
N SER A 24 -17.25 -34.29 12.51
CA SER A 24 -17.41 -35.75 12.67
C SER A 24 -17.07 -36.63 11.47
N SER A 25 -16.57 -36.08 10.36
CA SER A 25 -16.10 -36.92 9.26
C SER A 25 -14.76 -36.43 8.78
N TRP A 26 -13.67 -37.03 9.26
CA TRP A 26 -12.44 -37.32 8.52
C TRP A 26 -11.62 -38.28 9.39
N SER A 27 -12.11 -39.51 9.45
CA SER A 27 -11.34 -40.64 9.94
C SER A 27 -10.50 -41.18 8.79
N ALA A 28 -9.19 -41.22 9.02
CA ALA A 28 -8.20 -42.09 8.37
C ALA A 28 -8.05 -41.99 6.85
N VAL A 29 -7.16 -41.08 6.40
CA VAL A 29 -6.35 -41.33 5.20
C VAL A 29 -4.88 -41.04 5.54
N THR A 30 -4.04 -41.94 5.06
CA THR A 30 -2.63 -42.19 5.34
C THR A 30 -1.70 -40.98 5.18
N ALA A 31 -0.73 -40.92 6.10
CA ALA A 31 0.34 -39.93 6.16
C ALA A 31 1.18 -39.91 4.87
N ASN A 32 1.01 -38.85 4.08
CA ASN A 32 2.03 -38.31 3.19
C ASN A 32 1.85 -36.79 3.21
N THR A 33 2.59 -36.11 4.08
CA THR A 33 2.53 -34.67 4.31
C THR A 33 2.94 -33.92 3.04
N LYS A 34 1.95 -33.35 2.35
CA LYS A 34 2.12 -32.59 1.10
C LYS A 34 1.47 -31.21 1.24
N GLY A 35 2.30 -30.17 1.14
CA GLY A 35 1.97 -28.76 1.40
C GLY A 35 3.21 -28.03 1.94
N PHE A 36 3.16 -26.72 2.17
CA PHE A 36 4.21 -25.96 2.91
C PHE A 36 4.27 -26.34 4.41
N THR A 37 3.87 -27.57 4.75
CA THR A 37 3.94 -28.16 6.07
C THR A 37 5.29 -28.86 6.19
N GLY A 38 6.28 -28.11 6.63
CA GLY A 38 7.53 -28.71 7.04
C GLY A 38 7.36 -29.61 8.26
N THR A 39 8.27 -30.55 8.47
CA THR A 39 8.38 -31.22 9.76
C THR A 39 8.88 -30.21 10.80
N GLU A 40 8.04 -29.94 11.79
CA GLU A 40 8.40 -29.09 12.92
C GLU A 40 9.28 -29.90 13.89
N THR A 41 10.41 -29.34 14.25
CA THR A 41 11.33 -29.87 15.26
C THR A 41 11.43 -28.84 16.39
N ARG A 42 11.95 -29.24 17.57
CA ARG A 42 12.26 -28.31 18.68
C ARG A 42 13.12 -27.10 18.27
N ASP A 43 13.77 -27.25 17.13
CA ASP A 43 14.91 -26.52 16.66
C ASP A 43 14.57 -25.62 15.45
N GLY A 44 13.39 -25.81 14.84
CA GLY A 44 12.93 -25.08 13.65
C GLY A 44 12.05 -25.93 12.73
N VAL A 45 11.80 -25.42 11.52
CA VAL A 45 10.94 -26.05 10.50
C VAL A 45 11.79 -26.49 9.30
N TRP A 46 11.56 -27.72 8.82
CA TRP A 46 12.14 -28.22 7.57
C TRP A 46 11.25 -27.86 6.39
N VAL A 47 11.64 -26.91 5.55
CA VAL A 47 10.78 -26.46 4.44
C VAL A 47 10.83 -27.44 3.25
N SER A 48 9.75 -27.54 2.48
CA SER A 48 9.70 -28.42 1.29
C SER A 48 10.69 -28.00 0.20
N SER A 49 10.96 -28.87 -0.78
CA SER A 49 11.86 -28.55 -1.90
C SER A 49 11.36 -27.36 -2.74
N GLN A 50 10.03 -27.26 -2.95
CA GLN A 50 9.43 -26.12 -3.65
C GLN A 50 9.58 -24.82 -2.86
N ALA A 51 9.41 -24.89 -1.53
CA ALA A 51 9.65 -23.73 -0.65
C ALA A 51 11.10 -23.26 -0.71
N GLN A 52 12.02 -24.22 -0.70
CA GLN A 52 13.44 -23.98 -0.81
C GLN A 52 13.79 -23.28 -2.13
N GLU A 53 13.22 -23.75 -3.24
CA GLU A 53 13.41 -23.15 -4.57
C GLU A 53 12.90 -21.70 -4.59
N VAL A 54 11.70 -21.43 -4.08
CA VAL A 54 11.16 -20.05 -4.05
C VAL A 54 12.00 -19.13 -3.15
N LEU A 55 12.36 -19.57 -1.95
CA LEU A 55 13.17 -18.80 -0.99
C LEU A 55 14.61 -18.55 -1.45
N THR A 56 15.12 -19.31 -2.43
CA THR A 56 16.47 -19.07 -3.00
C THR A 56 16.42 -18.47 -4.40
N SER A 57 15.24 -18.40 -5.01
CA SER A 57 15.05 -17.90 -6.36
C SER A 57 15.35 -16.39 -6.51
N ARG A 58 15.59 -15.98 -7.76
CA ARG A 58 15.67 -14.55 -8.14
C ARG A 58 14.36 -13.80 -7.96
N LEU A 59 13.23 -14.51 -7.83
CA LEU A 59 11.96 -13.88 -7.50
C LEU A 59 12.09 -13.15 -6.16
N THR A 60 12.48 -13.86 -5.11
CA THR A 60 12.54 -13.31 -3.74
C THR A 60 13.77 -12.43 -3.52
N THR A 61 14.91 -12.79 -4.12
CA THR A 61 16.20 -12.11 -3.87
C THR A 61 16.51 -10.95 -4.80
N VAL A 62 15.79 -10.80 -5.92
CA VAL A 62 16.01 -9.72 -6.91
C VAL A 62 14.71 -8.97 -7.20
N PHE A 63 13.66 -9.67 -7.64
CA PHE A 63 12.43 -9.01 -8.09
C PHE A 63 11.70 -8.28 -6.95
N LEU A 64 11.46 -8.95 -5.80
CA LEU A 64 10.79 -8.30 -4.66
C LEU A 64 11.55 -7.08 -4.12
N PRO A 65 12.87 -7.12 -3.84
CA PRO A 65 13.57 -5.94 -3.35
C PRO A 65 13.58 -4.80 -4.38
N VAL A 66 13.63 -5.08 -5.69
CA VAL A 66 13.48 -4.03 -6.72
C VAL A 66 12.12 -3.33 -6.61
N VAL A 67 11.03 -4.09 -6.47
CA VAL A 67 9.68 -3.52 -6.28
C VAL A 67 9.62 -2.70 -4.98
N TYR A 68 10.15 -3.23 -3.87
CA TYR A 68 10.18 -2.50 -2.60
C TYR A 68 11.03 -1.23 -2.65
N ILE A 69 12.14 -1.21 -3.40
CA ILE A 69 12.94 0.00 -3.65
C ILE A 69 12.10 1.05 -4.38
N ILE A 70 11.34 0.66 -5.40
CA ILE A 70 10.41 1.56 -6.10
C ILE A 70 9.38 2.12 -5.12
N VAL A 71 8.79 1.25 -4.30
CA VAL A 71 7.81 1.64 -3.27
C VAL A 71 8.41 2.64 -2.27
N PHE A 72 9.64 2.43 -1.83
CA PHE A 72 10.31 3.34 -0.92
C PHE A 72 10.62 4.70 -1.57
N VAL A 73 11.26 4.68 -2.75
CA VAL A 73 11.69 5.89 -3.47
C VAL A 73 10.52 6.74 -3.94
N VAL A 74 9.40 6.12 -4.32
CA VAL A 74 8.19 6.84 -4.77
C VAL A 74 7.27 7.14 -3.59
N GLY A 75 6.93 6.13 -2.80
CA GLY A 75 5.92 6.20 -1.75
C GLY A 75 6.31 7.14 -0.62
N LEU A 76 7.57 7.12 -0.16
CA LEU A 76 7.99 7.96 0.96
C LEU A 76 7.86 9.48 0.66
N PRO A 77 8.50 10.03 -0.39
CA PRO A 77 8.44 11.47 -0.63
C PRO A 77 7.05 11.95 -1.04
N THR A 78 6.29 11.15 -1.79
CA THR A 78 4.97 11.54 -2.28
C THR A 78 3.93 11.57 -1.16
N ASN A 79 3.90 10.57 -0.27
CA ASN A 79 3.01 10.56 0.88
C ASN A 79 3.45 11.57 1.96
N ALA A 80 4.75 11.82 2.12
CA ALA A 80 5.26 12.88 3.00
C ALA A 80 4.84 14.28 2.51
N LEU A 81 4.88 14.51 1.19
CA LEU A 81 4.35 15.74 0.61
C LEU A 81 2.84 15.83 0.82
N ALA A 82 2.10 14.73 0.63
CA ALA A 82 0.65 14.70 0.78
C ALA A 82 0.23 15.07 2.20
N ILE A 83 0.82 14.44 3.22
CA ILE A 83 0.51 14.75 4.62
C ILE A 83 0.84 16.21 4.96
N TRP A 84 1.98 16.74 4.47
CA TRP A 84 2.35 18.14 4.67
C TRP A 84 1.33 19.10 4.04
N VAL A 85 0.92 18.87 2.78
CA VAL A 85 -0.10 19.69 2.12
C VAL A 85 -1.42 19.61 2.89
N PHE A 86 -1.89 18.40 3.20
CA PHE A 86 -3.19 18.23 3.84
C PHE A 86 -3.23 18.79 5.26
N LEU A 87 -2.13 18.75 6.01
CA LEU A 87 -2.07 19.31 7.37
C LEU A 87 -1.88 20.83 7.35
N PHE A 88 -0.91 21.34 6.58
CA PHE A 88 -0.45 22.72 6.71
C PHE A 88 -0.87 23.67 5.58
N ARG A 89 -1.26 23.16 4.41
CA ARG A 89 -1.54 23.99 3.22
C ARG A 89 -3.02 24.03 2.83
N THR A 90 -3.79 23.01 3.20
CA THR A 90 -5.24 22.99 2.97
C THR A 90 -5.97 23.91 3.94
N LYS A 91 -6.38 25.09 3.45
CA LYS A 91 -7.09 26.14 4.23
C LYS A 91 -8.51 25.74 4.63
N LYS A 92 -9.21 25.00 3.77
CA LYS A 92 -10.58 24.50 4.03
C LYS A 92 -10.55 22.99 4.17
N LYS A 93 -10.67 22.48 5.40
CA LYS A 93 -10.72 21.04 5.64
C LYS A 93 -12.08 20.51 5.14
N HIS A 94 -12.02 19.62 4.16
CA HIS A 94 -13.16 18.82 3.68
C HIS A 94 -13.00 17.39 4.19
N PRO A 95 -14.08 16.62 4.42
CA PRO A 95 -14.00 15.23 4.88
C PRO A 95 -13.06 14.36 4.03
N SER A 96 -13.07 14.54 2.71
CA SER A 96 -12.15 13.82 1.81
C SER A 96 -10.68 14.11 2.10
N SER A 97 -10.33 15.34 2.47
CA SER A 97 -8.94 15.69 2.83
C SER A 97 -8.51 15.02 4.13
N ILE A 98 -9.44 14.79 5.05
CA ILE A 98 -9.17 14.05 6.31
C ILE A 98 -8.87 12.59 5.98
N TYR A 99 -9.69 11.94 5.16
CA TYR A 99 -9.43 10.55 4.75
C TYR A 99 -8.14 10.40 3.94
N MET A 100 -7.86 11.32 3.00
CA MET A 100 -6.61 11.30 2.24
C MET A 100 -5.38 11.53 3.12
N ALA A 101 -5.47 12.36 4.17
CA ALA A 101 -4.38 12.54 5.11
C ALA A 101 -4.11 11.27 5.93
N ASN A 102 -5.16 10.55 6.34
CA ASN A 102 -5.02 9.29 7.06
C ASN A 102 -4.50 8.16 6.14
N LEU A 103 -4.90 8.15 4.87
CA LEU A 103 -4.36 7.24 3.85
C LEU A 103 -2.84 7.45 3.70
N ALA A 104 -2.41 8.71 3.50
CA ALA A 104 -0.99 9.06 3.41
C ALA A 104 -0.23 8.73 4.71
N LEU A 105 -0.86 8.87 5.87
CA LEU A 105 -0.26 8.48 7.15
C LEU A 105 -0.06 6.97 7.24
N ALA A 106 -1.05 6.16 6.83
CA ALA A 106 -0.92 4.70 6.80
C ALA A 106 0.20 4.25 5.85
N ASP A 107 0.31 4.88 4.68
CA ASP A 107 1.38 4.61 3.73
C ASP A 107 2.75 4.94 4.33
N LEU A 108 2.92 6.10 4.96
CA LEU A 108 4.19 6.48 5.59
C LEU A 108 4.59 5.53 6.71
N LEU A 109 3.64 5.15 7.55
CA LEU A 109 3.87 4.22 8.65
C LEU A 109 4.28 2.83 8.16
N PHE A 110 3.89 2.43 6.95
CA PHE A 110 4.40 1.21 6.30
C PHE A 110 5.74 1.43 5.61
N VAL A 111 5.86 2.45 4.77
CA VAL A 111 7.02 2.68 3.90
C VAL A 111 8.31 2.91 4.68
N ILE A 112 8.23 3.47 5.90
CA ILE A 112 9.41 3.65 6.78
C ILE A 112 10.10 2.32 7.13
N TRP A 113 9.36 1.21 7.18
CA TRP A 113 9.91 -0.12 7.49
C TRP A 113 10.39 -0.91 6.26
N VAL A 114 10.02 -0.46 5.05
CA VAL A 114 10.38 -1.11 3.78
C VAL A 114 11.89 -1.30 3.58
N PRO A 115 12.79 -0.37 4.01
CA PRO A 115 14.24 -0.60 3.95
C PRO A 115 14.70 -1.88 4.66
N MET A 116 14.10 -2.24 5.80
CA MET A 116 14.43 -3.50 6.49
C MET A 116 13.97 -4.71 5.67
N LYS A 117 12.82 -4.61 5.00
CA LYS A 117 12.31 -5.66 4.09
C LYS A 117 13.21 -5.85 2.87
N ILE A 118 13.72 -4.76 2.31
CA ILE A 118 14.68 -4.78 1.20
C ILE A 118 15.97 -5.49 1.62
N ALA A 119 16.54 -5.10 2.77
CA ALA A 119 17.75 -5.69 3.31
C ALA A 119 17.58 -7.19 3.61
N TYR A 120 16.42 -7.60 4.15
CA TYR A 120 16.06 -8.99 4.35
C TYR A 120 16.14 -9.82 3.06
N HIS A 121 15.53 -9.35 1.98
CA HIS A 121 15.53 -10.04 0.69
C HIS A 121 16.92 -10.09 0.05
N PHE A 122 17.72 -9.01 0.16
CA PHE A 122 19.11 -9.01 -0.30
C PHE A 122 20.03 -9.92 0.52
N ASN A 123 19.71 -10.14 1.80
CA ASN A 123 20.40 -11.08 2.66
C ASN A 123 19.93 -12.54 2.45
N GLY A 124 19.38 -12.87 1.28
CA GLY A 124 18.92 -14.23 0.96
C GLY A 124 17.72 -14.68 1.80
N ASN A 125 16.80 -13.76 2.12
CA ASN A 125 15.65 -14.01 3.00
C ASN A 125 16.05 -14.45 4.42
N ASN A 126 17.15 -13.89 4.93
CA ASN A 126 17.64 -14.13 6.29
C ASN A 126 17.44 -12.87 7.16
N TRP A 127 16.53 -12.97 8.13
CA TRP A 127 16.15 -11.92 9.06
C TRP A 127 17.10 -11.85 10.23
N THR A 128 17.72 -10.69 10.47
CA THR A 128 18.74 -10.49 11.51
C THR A 128 18.40 -9.39 12.51
N TYR A 129 17.17 -8.88 12.48
CA TYR A 129 16.75 -7.73 13.30
C TYR A 129 15.92 -8.13 14.53
N GLY A 130 15.67 -9.44 14.71
CA GLY A 130 14.91 -10.01 15.82
C GLY A 130 13.39 -10.02 15.63
N ASP A 131 12.73 -10.88 16.39
CA ASP A 131 11.31 -11.22 16.23
C ASP A 131 10.38 -10.00 16.43
N GLY A 132 10.69 -9.13 17.39
CA GLY A 132 9.92 -7.92 17.64
C GLY A 132 9.81 -7.00 16.41
N LEU A 133 10.91 -6.79 15.69
CA LEU A 133 10.90 -5.98 14.47
C LEU A 133 10.24 -6.70 13.29
N CYS A 134 10.32 -8.04 13.22
CA CYS A 134 9.59 -8.82 12.23
C CYS A 134 8.07 -8.63 12.41
N LYS A 135 7.57 -8.76 13.65
CA LYS A 135 6.17 -8.53 14.00
C LYS A 135 5.71 -7.12 13.66
N VAL A 136 6.50 -6.10 13.98
CA VAL A 136 6.23 -4.70 13.63
C VAL A 136 6.10 -4.53 12.11
N LEU A 137 7.06 -5.04 11.33
CA LEU A 137 7.06 -4.94 9.87
C LEU A 137 5.82 -5.59 9.26
N VAL A 138 5.47 -6.79 9.72
CA VAL A 138 4.29 -7.54 9.26
C VAL A 138 3.00 -6.80 9.61
N ALA A 139 2.89 -6.31 10.84
CA ALA A 139 1.70 -5.61 11.30
C ALA A 139 1.49 -4.28 10.57
N PHE A 140 2.53 -3.49 10.31
CA PHE A 140 2.40 -2.27 9.51
C PHE A 140 2.09 -2.55 8.04
N PHE A 141 2.57 -3.66 7.47
CA PHE A 141 2.20 -4.08 6.11
C PHE A 141 0.69 -4.39 6.00
N TYR A 142 0.17 -5.30 6.83
CA TYR A 142 -1.26 -5.62 6.81
C TYR A 142 -2.13 -4.46 7.31
N GLY A 143 -1.67 -3.73 8.31
CA GLY A 143 -2.30 -2.52 8.81
C GLY A 143 -2.48 -1.48 7.70
N ASN A 144 -1.43 -1.22 6.90
CA ASN A 144 -1.53 -0.35 5.73
C ASN A 144 -2.53 -0.88 4.70
N MET A 145 -2.49 -2.17 4.37
CA MET A 145 -3.41 -2.76 3.40
C MET A 145 -4.88 -2.52 3.77
N TYR A 146 -5.26 -2.85 5.01
CA TYR A 146 -6.65 -2.72 5.45
C TYR A 146 -7.06 -1.27 5.75
N CYS A 147 -6.16 -0.44 6.30
CA CYS A 147 -6.40 1.01 6.39
C CYS A 147 -6.65 1.61 5.01
N SER A 148 -5.82 1.25 4.01
CA SER A 148 -5.93 1.79 2.66
C SER A 148 -7.28 1.46 2.03
N ILE A 149 -7.66 0.17 2.07
CA ILE A 149 -8.95 -0.31 1.57
C ILE A 149 -10.12 0.43 2.24
N ALA A 150 -10.08 0.60 3.57
CA ALA A 150 -11.13 1.29 4.32
C ALA A 150 -11.20 2.79 3.98
N PHE A 151 -10.07 3.49 3.94
CA PHE A 151 -10.05 4.92 3.60
C PHE A 151 -10.44 5.18 2.14
N ILE A 152 -10.06 4.31 1.20
CA ILE A 152 -10.52 4.38 -0.19
C ILE A 152 -12.04 4.22 -0.26
N ALA A 153 -12.63 3.32 0.52
CA ALA A 153 -14.09 3.19 0.60
C ALA A 153 -14.74 4.46 1.16
N CYS A 154 -14.21 5.04 2.24
CA CYS A 154 -14.70 6.30 2.80
C CYS A 154 -14.58 7.47 1.81
N ILE A 155 -13.46 7.56 1.08
CA ILE A 155 -13.26 8.55 0.01
C ILE A 155 -14.34 8.35 -1.06
N SER A 156 -14.57 7.12 -1.50
CA SER A 156 -15.56 6.79 -2.54
C SER A 156 -16.99 7.19 -2.14
N VAL A 157 -17.40 6.85 -0.92
CA VAL A 157 -18.69 7.27 -0.35
C VAL A 157 -18.77 8.80 -0.26
N GLN A 158 -17.74 9.45 0.28
CA GLN A 158 -17.72 10.91 0.42
C GLN A 158 -17.81 11.63 -0.93
N ARG A 159 -17.19 11.08 -1.97
CA ARG A 159 -17.26 11.62 -3.33
C ARG A 159 -18.65 11.47 -3.92
N TYR A 160 -19.31 10.33 -3.70
CA TYR A 160 -20.71 10.16 -4.05
C TYR A 160 -21.60 11.21 -3.36
N TRP A 161 -21.47 11.36 -2.04
CA TRP A 161 -22.24 12.34 -1.27
C TRP A 161 -22.03 13.79 -1.75
N ALA A 162 -20.79 14.17 -2.09
CA ALA A 162 -20.48 15.49 -2.61
C ALA A 162 -21.09 15.78 -4.00
N VAL A 163 -21.39 14.73 -4.78
CA VAL A 163 -22.08 14.85 -6.07
C VAL A 163 -23.59 15.01 -5.86
N VAL A 164 -24.19 14.23 -4.96
CA VAL A 164 -25.65 14.21 -4.76
C VAL A 164 -26.16 15.34 -3.85
N HIS A 165 -25.38 15.74 -2.83
CA HIS A 165 -25.81 16.70 -1.81
C HIS A 165 -24.80 17.85 -1.64
N PRO A 166 -24.72 18.78 -2.61
CA PRO A 166 -23.66 19.80 -2.69
C PRO A 166 -23.65 20.88 -1.58
N LEU A 167 -24.65 20.94 -0.68
CA LEU A 167 -24.87 22.12 0.20
C LEU A 167 -25.16 21.84 1.69
N SER A 168 -24.90 20.65 2.22
CA SER A 168 -25.31 20.30 3.60
C SER A 168 -24.14 20.17 4.58
N GLN A 169 -24.05 21.09 5.55
CA GLN A 169 -23.38 20.96 6.86
C GLN A 169 -21.92 20.44 6.87
N GLN A 170 -21.01 21.15 6.20
CA GLN A 170 -19.59 20.80 6.10
C GLN A 170 -18.89 20.57 7.46
N GLN A 171 -19.19 21.38 8.50
CA GLN A 171 -18.57 21.20 9.82
C GLN A 171 -19.00 19.91 10.52
N ARG A 172 -20.28 19.52 10.42
CA ARG A 172 -20.80 18.25 10.94
C ARG A 172 -20.18 17.06 10.21
N SER A 173 -19.98 17.21 8.90
CA SER A 173 -19.35 16.19 8.06
C SER A 173 -17.86 15.99 8.40
N ASN A 174 -17.13 17.07 8.75
CA ASN A 174 -15.73 16.97 9.19
C ASN A 174 -15.59 16.22 10.52
N ARG A 175 -16.43 16.53 11.52
CA ARG A 175 -16.41 15.79 12.81
C ARG A 175 -16.67 14.31 12.59
N LEU A 176 -17.66 13.98 11.75
CA LEU A 176 -17.95 12.60 11.39
C LEU A 176 -16.76 11.91 10.72
N ALA A 177 -16.07 12.59 9.80
CA ALA A 177 -14.89 12.03 9.15
C ALA A 177 -13.73 11.76 10.10
N VAL A 178 -13.50 12.63 11.10
CA VAL A 178 -12.51 12.38 12.15
C VAL A 178 -12.93 11.16 12.98
N ILE A 179 -14.19 11.08 13.43
CA ILE A 179 -14.69 9.95 14.21
C ILE A 179 -14.54 8.64 13.43
N ILE A 180 -14.93 8.63 12.15
CA ILE A 180 -14.77 7.46 11.27
C ILE A 180 -13.29 7.10 11.11
N SER A 181 -12.40 8.09 10.94
CA SER A 181 -10.96 7.83 10.81
C SER A 181 -10.38 7.21 12.08
N VAL A 182 -10.73 7.74 13.25
CA VAL A 182 -10.32 7.17 14.54
C VAL A 182 -10.87 5.76 14.71
N ALA A 183 -12.13 5.53 14.36
CA ALA A 183 -12.73 4.20 14.40
C ALA A 183 -12.00 3.21 13.48
N ILE A 184 -11.64 3.61 12.26
CA ILE A 184 -10.84 2.79 11.33
C ILE A 184 -9.49 2.45 11.96
N TRP A 185 -8.77 3.42 12.53
CA TRP A 185 -7.50 3.16 13.19
C TRP A 185 -7.62 2.18 14.35
N VAL A 186 -8.63 2.36 15.22
CA VAL A 186 -8.88 1.45 16.34
C VAL A 186 -9.21 0.05 15.84
N VAL A 187 -10.10 -0.07 14.85
CA VAL A 187 -10.47 -1.38 14.27
C VAL A 187 -9.25 -2.04 13.64
N VAL A 188 -8.48 -1.32 12.81
CA VAL A 188 -7.28 -1.86 12.14
C VAL A 188 -6.21 -2.26 13.16
N TRP A 189 -6.03 -1.48 14.23
CA TRP A 189 -5.13 -1.85 15.31
C TRP A 189 -5.59 -3.13 16.01
N LEU A 190 -6.87 -3.22 16.40
CA LEU A 190 -7.42 -4.42 17.06
C LEU A 190 -7.31 -5.68 16.19
N ILE A 191 -7.58 -5.57 14.89
CA ILE A 191 -7.48 -6.71 13.97
C ILE A 191 -6.03 -7.05 13.61
N THR A 192 -5.07 -6.15 13.78
CA THR A 192 -3.65 -6.46 13.58
C THR A 192 -2.96 -6.93 14.85
N THR A 193 -3.56 -6.71 16.03
CA THR A 193 -3.06 -7.22 17.33
C THR A 193 -2.67 -8.70 17.30
N PRO A 194 -3.47 -9.64 16.73
CA PRO A 194 -3.09 -11.04 16.68
C PRO A 194 -1.77 -11.33 15.95
N LEU A 195 -1.35 -10.48 15.01
CA LEU A 195 -0.06 -10.63 14.30
C LEU A 195 1.14 -10.49 15.24
N TYR A 196 0.99 -9.78 16.36
CA TYR A 196 2.02 -9.63 17.39
C TYR A 196 2.06 -10.82 18.36
N LEU A 197 0.98 -11.63 18.41
CA LEU A 197 0.79 -12.67 19.42
C LEU A 197 1.31 -14.04 19.00
N TYR A 198 1.54 -14.30 17.71
CA TYR A 198 2.14 -15.55 17.23
C TYR A 198 3.51 -15.33 16.57
N ASP A 199 4.27 -16.40 16.42
CA ASP A 199 5.66 -16.34 15.97
C ASP A 199 5.72 -16.03 14.47
N GLN A 200 6.21 -14.85 14.15
CA GLN A 200 6.47 -14.44 12.76
C GLN A 200 7.87 -14.87 12.31
N GLU A 201 8.77 -15.06 13.27
CA GLU A 201 10.14 -15.51 13.03
C GLU A 201 10.23 -17.05 13.08
N VAL A 202 10.64 -17.65 11.96
CA VAL A 202 10.75 -19.10 11.84
C VAL A 202 12.10 -19.50 11.27
N ARG A 203 12.77 -20.43 11.95
CA ARG A 203 14.05 -20.99 11.51
C ARG A 203 13.84 -22.06 10.45
N ALA A 204 14.22 -21.78 9.20
CA ALA A 204 14.24 -22.77 8.13
C ALA A 204 15.54 -23.60 8.20
N ARG A 205 15.46 -24.83 8.73
CA ARG A 205 16.62 -25.65 9.11
C ARG A 205 17.48 -26.07 7.90
N ASN A 206 16.85 -26.58 6.84
CA ASN A 206 17.54 -27.02 5.62
C ASN A 206 18.20 -25.89 4.82
N LEU A 207 17.78 -24.64 5.00
CA LEU A 207 18.38 -23.47 4.37
C LEU A 207 19.37 -22.73 5.26
N ASN A 208 19.42 -23.07 6.55
CA ASN A 208 20.19 -22.35 7.54
C ASN A 208 19.89 -20.82 7.57
N ILE A 209 18.66 -20.40 7.21
CA ILE A 209 18.16 -19.01 7.34
C ILE A 209 17.02 -18.83 8.37
N LEU A 210 16.86 -17.61 8.85
CA LEU A 210 15.75 -17.18 9.70
C LEU A 210 14.75 -16.37 8.88
N THR A 211 13.55 -16.89 8.63
CA THR A 211 12.55 -16.22 7.79
C THR A 211 11.64 -15.34 8.64
N CYS A 212 11.18 -14.23 8.08
CA CYS A 212 10.18 -13.35 8.69
C CYS A 212 8.86 -13.44 7.91
N HIS A 213 7.81 -13.99 8.54
CA HIS A 213 6.44 -14.22 8.02
C HIS A 213 6.31 -15.18 6.82
N ASP A 214 7.36 -15.36 6.03
CA ASP A 214 7.35 -16.22 4.83
C ASP A 214 7.01 -17.69 5.15
N VAL A 215 7.40 -18.20 6.33
CA VAL A 215 7.12 -19.57 6.76
C VAL A 215 6.22 -19.55 7.99
N THR A 216 5.10 -20.27 7.94
CA THR A 216 4.20 -20.46 9.08
C THR A 216 4.54 -21.77 9.80
N ARG A 217 4.62 -21.76 11.14
CA ARG A 217 4.82 -22.98 11.93
C ARG A 217 3.62 -23.92 11.80
N PRO A 218 3.81 -25.23 11.60
CA PRO A 218 2.71 -26.20 11.54
C PRO A 218 1.80 -26.15 12.78
N SER A 219 2.37 -25.97 13.97
CA SER A 219 1.65 -25.79 15.24
C SER A 219 0.67 -24.60 15.25
N GLN A 220 0.97 -23.52 14.51
CA GLN A 220 0.16 -22.29 14.45
C GLN A 220 -0.75 -22.20 13.21
N LYS A 221 -0.67 -23.19 12.30
CA LYS A 221 -1.39 -23.23 11.01
C LYS A 221 -2.89 -22.93 11.12
N LYS A 222 -3.61 -23.58 12.05
CA LYS A 222 -5.07 -23.41 12.19
C LYS A 222 -5.45 -22.00 12.63
N ILE A 223 -4.69 -21.43 13.58
CA ILE A 223 -4.90 -20.08 14.09
C ILE A 223 -4.60 -19.05 13.00
N ALA A 224 -3.45 -19.20 12.32
CA ALA A 224 -3.07 -18.33 11.21
C ALA A 224 -4.10 -18.38 10.08
N ALA A 225 -4.54 -19.56 9.68
CA ALA A 225 -5.56 -19.71 8.64
C ALA A 225 -6.90 -19.08 9.05
N GLY A 226 -7.40 -19.34 10.25
CA GLY A 226 -8.65 -18.73 10.73
C GLY A 226 -8.58 -17.20 10.75
N TYR A 227 -7.44 -16.66 11.21
CA TYR A 227 -7.17 -15.22 11.22
C TYR A 227 -7.16 -14.62 9.80
N PHE A 228 -6.31 -15.14 8.92
CA PHE A 228 -6.13 -14.58 7.58
C PHE A 228 -7.35 -14.79 6.68
N LEU A 229 -8.09 -15.88 6.82
CA LEU A 229 -9.37 -16.07 6.12
C LEU A 229 -10.41 -15.05 6.57
N THR A 230 -10.52 -14.79 7.88
CA THR A 230 -11.43 -13.78 8.42
C THR A 230 -11.05 -12.39 7.91
N MET A 231 -9.77 -12.05 7.94
CA MET A 231 -9.23 -10.77 7.49
C MET A 231 -9.38 -10.57 5.98
N GLY A 232 -9.01 -11.58 5.19
CA GLY A 232 -9.16 -11.58 3.73
C GLY A 232 -10.61 -11.54 3.27
N THR A 233 -11.55 -12.06 4.08
CA THR A 233 -12.98 -11.98 3.74
C THR A 233 -13.58 -10.66 4.20
N LEU A 234 -13.56 -10.37 5.51
CA LEU A 234 -14.23 -9.19 6.06
C LEU A 234 -13.50 -7.89 5.73
N GLY A 235 -12.17 -7.88 5.83
CA GLY A 235 -11.34 -6.70 5.61
C GLY A 235 -11.27 -6.27 4.15
N PHE A 236 -11.49 -7.18 3.20
CA PHE A 236 -11.44 -6.88 1.76
C PHE A 236 -12.82 -6.86 1.11
N VAL A 237 -13.67 -7.89 1.29
CA VAL A 237 -14.95 -8.00 0.57
C VAL A 237 -15.90 -6.87 0.95
N LEU A 238 -16.05 -6.59 2.24
CA LEU A 238 -17.00 -5.58 2.72
C LEU A 238 -16.65 -4.18 2.19
N PRO A 239 -15.42 -3.64 2.33
CA PRO A 239 -15.09 -2.34 1.75
C PRO A 239 -15.13 -2.32 0.22
N THR A 240 -14.81 -3.44 -0.45
CA THR A 240 -14.90 -3.56 -1.91
C THR A 240 -16.33 -3.39 -2.39
N VAL A 241 -17.29 -4.06 -1.75
CA VAL A 241 -18.72 -3.92 -2.05
C VAL A 241 -19.18 -2.48 -1.84
N VAL A 242 -18.76 -1.85 -0.73
CA VAL A 242 -19.07 -0.43 -0.45
C VAL A 242 -18.49 0.50 -1.54
N CYS A 243 -17.26 0.26 -2.00
CA CYS A 243 -16.64 1.02 -3.09
C CYS A 243 -17.45 0.89 -4.38
N ILE A 244 -17.78 -0.35 -4.79
CA ILE A 244 -18.52 -0.63 -6.02
C ILE A 244 -19.89 0.05 -5.99
N ILE A 245 -20.65 -0.12 -4.91
CA ILE A 245 -21.97 0.50 -4.76
C ILE A 245 -21.85 2.02 -4.85
N SER A 246 -20.89 2.62 -4.14
CA SER A 246 -20.67 4.08 -4.13
C SER A 246 -20.38 4.62 -5.53
N TYR A 247 -19.56 3.90 -6.32
CA TYR A 247 -19.24 4.30 -7.68
C TYR A 247 -20.39 4.12 -8.65
N VAL A 248 -21.15 3.02 -8.56
CA VAL A 248 -22.36 2.82 -9.37
C VAL A 248 -23.37 3.94 -9.11
N LEU A 249 -23.59 4.29 -7.84
CA LEU A 249 -24.50 5.39 -7.48
C LEU A 249 -23.97 6.76 -7.95
N MET A 250 -22.67 7.01 -7.82
CA MET A 250 -22.02 8.24 -8.32
C MET A 250 -22.17 8.38 -9.83
N LEU A 251 -21.94 7.31 -10.60
CA LEU A 251 -22.11 7.33 -12.06
C LEU A 251 -23.56 7.54 -12.48
N LYS A 252 -24.51 6.88 -11.82
CA LYS A 252 -25.96 7.08 -12.06
C LYS A 252 -26.37 8.54 -11.81
N SER A 253 -25.93 9.13 -10.70
CA SER A 253 -26.22 10.52 -10.37
C SER A 253 -25.61 11.49 -11.41
N LEU A 254 -24.35 11.28 -11.81
CA LEU A 254 -23.71 12.11 -12.83
C LEU A 254 -24.37 12.02 -14.21
N ARG A 255 -24.90 10.84 -14.58
CA ARG A 255 -25.63 10.65 -15.85
C ARG A 255 -26.96 11.41 -15.86
N ASN A 256 -27.67 11.45 -14.74
CA ASN A 256 -29.00 12.07 -14.68
C ASN A 256 -28.94 13.61 -14.68
N SER A 257 -27.76 14.21 -14.53
CA SER A 257 -27.57 15.66 -14.49
C SER A 257 -26.88 16.20 -15.75
N MET A 258 -27.28 15.73 -16.94
CA MET A 258 -26.56 15.95 -18.21
C MET A 258 -26.50 17.40 -18.75
N SER A 259 -27.19 18.37 -18.16
CA SER A 259 -27.39 19.71 -18.75
C SER A 259 -26.43 20.81 -18.28
N ASP A 260 -25.52 20.58 -17.33
CA ASP A 260 -24.67 21.64 -16.75
C ASP A 260 -23.16 21.46 -17.05
N PRO A 261 -22.47 22.45 -17.66
CA PRO A 261 -21.03 22.38 -17.95
C PRO A 261 -20.13 22.24 -16.69
N THR A 262 -20.58 22.65 -15.50
CA THR A 262 -19.85 22.42 -14.25
C THR A 262 -19.79 20.93 -13.87
N ILE A 263 -20.71 20.12 -14.41
CA ILE A 263 -20.80 18.67 -14.19
C ILE A 263 -19.77 17.92 -15.04
N ALA A 264 -19.34 18.46 -16.19
CA ALA A 264 -18.26 17.87 -16.98
C ALA A 264 -16.94 17.76 -16.20
N LYS A 265 -16.56 18.82 -15.44
CA LYS A 265 -15.36 18.82 -14.58
C LYS A 265 -15.51 17.82 -13.42
N LYS A 266 -16.69 17.74 -12.80
CA LYS A 266 -16.99 16.77 -11.72
C LYS A 266 -16.95 15.33 -12.24
N ARG A 267 -17.51 15.08 -13.43
CA ARG A 267 -17.50 13.77 -14.11
C ARG A 267 -16.09 13.33 -14.47
N LYS A 268 -15.26 14.21 -15.03
CA LYS A 268 -13.85 13.87 -15.33
C LYS A 268 -13.09 13.45 -14.06
N LYS A 269 -13.22 14.20 -12.96
CA LYS A 269 -12.62 13.83 -11.67
C LYS A 269 -13.13 12.48 -11.15
N ALA A 270 -14.44 12.24 -11.27
CA ALA A 270 -15.06 10.98 -10.85
C ALA A 270 -14.57 9.77 -11.67
N VAL A 271 -14.51 9.90 -13.00
CA VAL A 271 -14.02 8.84 -13.89
C VAL A 271 -12.55 8.52 -13.61
N VAL A 272 -11.70 9.56 -13.47
CA VAL A 272 -10.29 9.33 -13.17
C VAL A 272 -10.09 8.69 -11.80
N LEU A 273 -10.88 9.08 -10.79
CA LEU A 273 -10.87 8.42 -9.49
C LEU A 273 -11.26 6.94 -9.60
N ILE A 274 -12.34 6.63 -10.33
CA ILE A 274 -12.77 5.24 -10.56
C ILE A 274 -11.66 4.43 -11.24
N ILE A 275 -11.03 4.98 -12.28
CA ILE A 275 -9.92 4.30 -12.98
C ILE A 275 -8.75 4.06 -12.02
N THR A 276 -8.36 5.06 -11.23
CA THR A 276 -7.26 4.95 -10.27
C THR A 276 -7.54 3.86 -9.24
N VAL A 277 -8.74 3.87 -8.66
CA VAL A 277 -9.14 2.87 -7.66
C VAL A 277 -9.29 1.49 -8.29
N LEU A 278 -9.83 1.38 -9.51
CA LEU A 278 -9.90 0.11 -10.24
C LEU A 278 -8.50 -0.49 -10.44
N VAL A 279 -7.51 0.32 -10.84
CA VAL A 279 -6.11 -0.13 -10.98
C VAL A 279 -5.57 -0.63 -9.64
N MET A 280 -5.80 0.09 -8.53
CA MET A 280 -5.37 -0.39 -7.21
C MET A 280 -6.04 -1.71 -6.80
N PHE A 281 -7.33 -1.87 -7.07
CA PHE A 281 -8.02 -3.13 -6.77
C PHE A 281 -7.53 -4.28 -7.66
N LEU A 282 -7.32 -4.04 -8.96
CA LEU A 282 -6.88 -5.08 -9.90
C LEU A 282 -5.43 -5.49 -9.70
N VAL A 283 -4.54 -4.56 -9.35
CA VAL A 283 -3.10 -4.81 -9.23
C VAL A 283 -2.69 -5.12 -7.79
N CYS A 284 -3.21 -4.38 -6.81
CA CYS A 284 -2.69 -4.42 -5.44
C CYS A 284 -3.56 -5.28 -4.51
N PHE A 285 -4.87 -5.02 -4.44
CA PHE A 285 -5.70 -5.59 -3.36
C PHE A 285 -6.35 -6.93 -3.71
N THR A 286 -6.93 -7.08 -4.89
CA THR A 286 -7.62 -8.32 -5.28
C THR A 286 -6.66 -9.49 -5.42
N PRO A 287 -5.52 -9.37 -6.15
CA PRO A 287 -4.60 -10.49 -6.30
C PRO A 287 -4.01 -10.94 -4.97
N SER A 288 -3.68 -10.01 -4.07
CA SER A 288 -3.10 -10.34 -2.76
C SER A 288 -4.12 -11.03 -1.85
N ASN A 289 -5.34 -10.48 -1.72
CA ASN A 289 -6.38 -11.07 -0.86
C ASN A 289 -6.90 -12.40 -1.41
N VAL A 290 -7.07 -12.54 -2.74
CA VAL A 290 -7.46 -13.82 -3.36
C VAL A 290 -6.39 -14.87 -3.13
N MET A 291 -5.12 -14.55 -3.40
CA MET A 291 -4.04 -15.52 -3.18
C MET A 291 -3.83 -15.84 -1.70
N LEU A 292 -4.09 -14.90 -0.80
CA LEU A 292 -4.09 -15.14 0.65
C LEU A 292 -5.19 -16.13 1.05
N LEU A 293 -6.42 -15.95 0.55
CA LEU A 293 -7.51 -16.90 0.79
C LEU A 293 -7.17 -18.29 0.22
N VAL A 294 -6.70 -18.35 -1.02
CA VAL A 294 -6.29 -19.61 -1.68
C VAL A 294 -5.17 -20.29 -0.89
N HIS A 295 -4.14 -19.55 -0.49
CA HIS A 295 -3.01 -20.09 0.27
C HIS A 295 -3.48 -20.75 1.57
N TYR A 296 -4.31 -20.06 2.37
CA TYR A 296 -4.76 -20.59 3.66
C TYR A 296 -5.83 -21.69 3.55
N ILE A 297 -6.67 -21.68 2.51
CA ILE A 297 -7.60 -22.78 2.22
C ILE A 297 -6.83 -24.04 1.83
N LEU A 298 -5.87 -23.94 0.89
CA LEU A 298 -5.04 -25.07 0.48
C LEU A 298 -4.20 -25.58 1.65
N LEU A 299 -3.69 -24.67 2.48
CA LEU A 299 -2.97 -25.02 3.68
C LEU A 299 -3.88 -25.87 4.59
N LEU A 300 -5.10 -25.41 4.93
CA LEU A 300 -6.05 -26.17 5.77
C LEU A 300 -6.46 -27.51 5.16
N GLY A 301 -6.67 -27.57 3.84
CA GLY A 301 -7.07 -28.78 3.12
C GLY A 301 -5.95 -29.80 2.86
N GLU A 302 -4.72 -29.51 3.33
CA GLU A 302 -3.53 -30.36 3.10
C GLU A 302 -3.29 -30.68 1.62
N ALA A 303 -3.65 -29.72 0.76
CA ALA A 303 -3.48 -29.81 -0.68
C ALA A 303 -2.13 -29.22 -1.11
N GLU A 304 -1.62 -29.66 -2.26
CA GLU A 304 -0.39 -29.12 -2.82
C GLU A 304 -0.50 -27.61 -3.05
N ASN A 305 0.45 -26.86 -2.50
CA ASN A 305 0.50 -25.41 -2.62
C ASN A 305 1.68 -24.98 -3.50
N ASN A 306 1.58 -25.28 -4.79
CA ASN A 306 2.55 -24.83 -5.81
C ASN A 306 2.42 -23.33 -6.12
N LEU A 307 1.50 -22.63 -5.46
CA LEU A 307 1.12 -21.25 -5.72
C LEU A 307 1.79 -20.24 -4.78
N TYR A 308 2.69 -20.70 -3.91
CA TYR A 308 3.35 -19.83 -2.94
C TYR A 308 4.17 -18.69 -3.58
N GLY A 309 4.90 -18.97 -4.68
CA GLY A 309 5.60 -17.94 -5.43
C GLY A 309 4.66 -16.86 -5.97
N PHE A 310 3.47 -17.25 -6.45
CA PHE A 310 2.42 -16.32 -6.85
C PHE A 310 1.87 -15.52 -5.67
N TYR A 311 1.64 -16.16 -4.51
CA TYR A 311 1.17 -15.49 -3.29
C TYR A 311 2.15 -14.41 -2.80
N ILE A 312 3.45 -14.72 -2.70
CA ILE A 312 4.44 -13.71 -2.30
C ILE A 312 4.55 -12.59 -3.35
N THR A 313 4.44 -12.92 -4.63
CA THR A 313 4.43 -11.92 -5.71
C THR A 313 3.24 -10.97 -5.55
N THR A 314 2.03 -11.48 -5.33
CA THR A 314 0.85 -10.62 -5.17
C THR A 314 0.89 -9.81 -3.88
N LEU A 315 1.43 -10.35 -2.78
CA LEU A 315 1.71 -9.57 -1.56
C LEU A 315 2.69 -8.43 -1.82
N CYS A 316 3.73 -8.67 -2.61
CA CYS A 316 4.67 -7.62 -2.99
C CYS A 316 4.00 -6.55 -3.86
N LEU A 317 3.19 -6.95 -4.84
CA LEU A 317 2.41 -6.00 -5.65
C LEU A 317 1.40 -5.21 -4.81
N ALA A 318 0.88 -5.77 -3.70
CA ALA A 318 0.02 -5.04 -2.79
C ALA A 318 0.67 -3.76 -2.25
N SER A 319 1.99 -3.77 -2.03
CA SER A 319 2.75 -2.60 -1.55
C SER A 319 2.84 -1.44 -2.54
N LEU A 320 2.50 -1.66 -3.83
CA LEU A 320 2.41 -0.60 -4.83
C LEU A 320 1.21 0.33 -4.59
N ASN A 321 0.28 -0.01 -3.70
CA ASN A 321 -0.83 0.89 -3.31
C ASN A 321 -0.29 2.26 -2.88
N SER A 322 0.75 2.29 -2.05
CA SER A 322 1.40 3.52 -1.56
C SER A 322 2.00 4.38 -2.68
N CYS A 323 2.24 3.81 -3.87
CA CYS A 323 2.67 4.55 -5.07
C CYS A 323 1.50 5.08 -5.91
N PHE A 324 0.34 4.42 -5.83
CA PHE A 324 -0.87 4.80 -6.56
C PHE A 324 -1.72 5.83 -5.81
N ASP A 325 -1.68 5.85 -4.49
CA ASP A 325 -2.41 6.82 -3.66
C ASP A 325 -2.12 8.30 -3.97
N PRO A 326 -0.87 8.71 -4.30
CA PRO A 326 -0.58 10.05 -4.81
C PRO A 326 -1.42 10.49 -6.02
N PHE A 327 -1.82 9.56 -6.89
CA PHE A 327 -2.72 9.87 -8.01
C PHE A 327 -4.13 10.18 -7.50
N VAL A 328 -4.62 9.42 -6.51
CA VAL A 328 -5.89 9.72 -5.83
C VAL A 328 -5.86 11.14 -5.26
N TYR A 329 -4.77 11.52 -4.58
CA TYR A 329 -4.61 12.86 -4.03
C TYR A 329 -4.59 13.93 -5.12
N TYR A 330 -3.86 13.72 -6.20
CA TYR A 330 -3.70 14.67 -7.32
C TYR A 330 -5.02 14.94 -8.05
N PHE A 331 -5.86 13.93 -8.24
CA PHE A 331 -7.13 14.08 -8.95
C PHE A 331 -8.26 14.62 -8.08
N ILE A 332 -8.23 14.33 -6.77
CA ILE A 332 -9.25 14.78 -5.83
C ILE A 332 -8.95 16.19 -5.31
N SER A 333 -7.72 16.43 -4.83
CA SER A 333 -7.33 17.66 -4.12
C SER A 333 -6.73 18.69 -5.06
N GLU A 334 -7.39 19.85 -5.18
CA GLU A 334 -6.84 20.97 -5.96
C GLU A 334 -5.61 21.56 -5.28
N ASP A 335 -5.61 21.64 -3.95
CA ASP A 335 -4.46 22.12 -3.16
C ASP A 335 -3.22 21.24 -3.40
N PHE A 336 -3.37 19.91 -3.31
CA PHE A 336 -2.24 18.99 -3.53
C PHE A 336 -1.71 19.10 -4.95
N ARG A 337 -2.61 19.12 -5.93
CA ARG A 337 -2.25 19.31 -7.34
C ARG A 337 -1.48 20.60 -7.60
N GLU A 338 -1.89 21.70 -6.99
CA GLU A 338 -1.22 22.99 -7.14
C GLU A 338 0.19 22.96 -6.54
N HIS A 339 0.35 22.39 -5.35
CA HIS A 339 1.68 22.26 -4.71
C HIS A 339 2.60 21.31 -5.48
N VAL A 340 2.07 20.21 -6.01
CA VAL A 340 2.81 19.31 -6.92
C VAL A 340 3.27 20.07 -8.16
N LYS A 341 2.36 20.79 -8.84
CA LYS A 341 2.71 21.61 -10.01
C LYS A 341 3.78 22.64 -9.67
N ASN A 342 3.63 23.40 -8.60
CA ASN A 342 4.60 24.41 -8.20
C ASN A 342 5.95 23.79 -7.83
N THR A 343 5.97 22.62 -7.22
CA THR A 343 7.22 21.90 -6.90
C THR A 343 7.95 21.47 -8.17
N PHE A 344 7.22 20.93 -9.16
CA PHE A 344 7.81 20.53 -10.44
C PHE A 344 8.16 21.71 -11.35
N LEU A 345 7.34 22.77 -11.39
CA LEU A 345 7.59 23.99 -12.16
C LEU A 345 8.75 24.80 -11.57
N CYS A 346 8.84 24.98 -10.24
CA CYS A 346 9.99 25.61 -9.60
C CYS A 346 11.27 24.75 -9.76
N ARG A 347 11.15 23.42 -9.83
CA ARG A 347 12.28 22.57 -10.23
C ARG A 347 12.68 22.83 -11.67
N SER A 348 11.72 22.96 -12.59
CA SER A 348 12.00 23.27 -13.99
C SER A 348 12.73 24.61 -14.14
N GLU A 349 12.22 25.68 -13.55
CA GLU A 349 12.85 27.02 -13.55
C GLU A 349 14.25 27.00 -12.93
N ARG A 350 14.42 26.39 -11.74
CA ARG A 350 15.74 26.27 -11.10
C ARG A 350 16.71 25.40 -11.91
N THR A 351 16.23 24.38 -12.60
CA THR A 351 17.07 23.50 -13.43
C THR A 351 17.51 24.23 -14.70
N VAL A 352 16.60 24.99 -15.32
CA VAL A 352 16.91 25.87 -16.46
C VAL A 352 17.91 26.95 -16.06
N GLU A 353 17.71 27.61 -14.91
CA GLU A 353 18.64 28.63 -14.42
C GLU A 353 20.01 28.03 -14.06
N ARG A 354 20.05 26.85 -13.42
CA ARG A 354 21.32 26.16 -13.12
C ARG A 354 22.05 25.69 -14.38
N MET A 355 21.33 25.26 -15.42
CA MET A 355 21.92 24.98 -16.74
C MET A 355 22.45 26.25 -17.41
N ARG A 356 21.73 27.37 -17.31
CA ARG A 356 22.14 28.67 -17.83
C ARG A 356 23.45 29.14 -17.19
N VAL A 357 23.54 29.09 -15.86
CA VAL A 357 24.75 29.45 -15.10
C VAL A 357 25.95 28.57 -15.51
N SER A 358 25.74 27.26 -15.66
CA SER A 358 26.79 26.33 -16.11
C SER A 358 27.27 26.62 -17.53
N PHE A 359 26.35 26.99 -18.45
CA PHE A 359 26.70 27.36 -19.83
C PHE A 359 27.48 28.68 -19.88
N SER A 360 27.11 29.67 -19.06
CA SER A 360 27.86 30.92 -18.94
C SER A 360 29.26 30.70 -18.34
N ALA A 361 29.42 29.79 -17.38
CA ALA A 361 30.73 29.44 -16.83
C ALA A 361 31.65 28.77 -17.88
N LEU A 362 31.10 27.87 -18.72
CA LEU A 362 31.83 27.27 -19.85
C LEU A 362 32.21 28.30 -20.91
N LYS A 363 31.33 29.27 -21.20
CA LYS A 363 31.60 30.36 -22.15
C LYS A 363 32.68 31.33 -21.63
N TYR A 364 32.71 31.58 -20.32
CA TYR A 364 33.74 32.39 -19.68
C TYR A 364 35.11 31.68 -19.68
N SER A 365 35.13 30.37 -19.37
CA SER A 365 36.34 29.54 -19.46
C SER A 365 36.94 29.50 -20.89
N LYS A 366 36.08 29.40 -21.92
CA LYS A 366 36.54 29.43 -23.32
C LYS A 366 37.10 30.80 -23.75
N LYS A 367 36.65 31.91 -23.14
CA LYS A 367 37.13 33.27 -23.43
C LYS A 367 38.48 33.58 -22.78
N ASN A 368 38.80 32.97 -21.63
CA ASN A 368 40.10 33.16 -20.96
C ASN A 368 41.25 32.37 -21.62
N ASN A 369 40.97 31.35 -22.43
CA ASN A 369 41.99 30.60 -23.17
C ASN A 369 42.37 31.23 -24.53
N THR A 370 41.95 32.47 -24.83
CA THR A 370 42.26 33.14 -26.12
C THR A 370 43.17 34.37 -25.98
N TYR A 371 43.76 34.62 -24.80
CA TYR A 371 44.75 35.70 -24.63
C TYR A 371 46.05 35.15 -24.03
N THR A 372 46.91 34.59 -24.88
CA THR A 372 48.36 34.50 -24.64
C THR A 372 49.07 34.40 -26.00
N SER A 373 49.34 35.55 -26.60
CA SER A 373 50.57 35.85 -27.34
C SER A 373 50.52 37.28 -27.86
N GLU A 374 51.12 38.19 -27.11
CA GLU A 374 51.88 39.29 -27.70
C GLU A 374 52.86 39.80 -26.64
N SER A 375 54.13 39.41 -26.80
CA SER A 375 55.24 39.88 -25.98
C SER A 375 55.53 41.34 -26.32
N GLY A 376 55.49 42.21 -25.31
CA GLY A 376 55.98 43.58 -25.44
C GLY A 376 57.49 43.61 -25.70
N ASN A 377 57.90 44.45 -26.63
CA ASN A 377 59.27 44.94 -26.71
C ASN A 377 59.34 46.38 -26.21
N THR A 378 60.30 46.55 -25.33
CA THR A 378 60.80 47.69 -24.56
C THR A 378 60.97 48.98 -25.37
N GLN A 379 60.61 50.12 -24.76
CA GLN A 379 60.93 51.46 -25.26
C GLN A 379 62.41 51.83 -25.05
N SER A 380 62.98 52.49 -26.06
CA SER A 380 64.18 53.34 -26.06
C SER A 380 64.01 54.26 -27.28
N THR A 381 64.24 55.57 -27.33
CA THR A 381 64.91 56.56 -26.48
C THR A 381 64.45 57.94 -26.99
N GLU A 382 64.70 58.98 -26.20
CA GLU A 382 64.55 60.43 -26.43
C GLU A 382 64.84 60.92 -27.87
N CYS A 383 63.96 61.76 -28.42
CA CYS A 383 64.15 63.22 -28.60
C CYS A 383 62.84 63.88 -29.06
#